data_AF-A0AA41V895-F1
#
_entry.id   AF-A0AA41V895-F1
#
_cell.length_a   1.000
_cell.length_b   1.000
_cell.length_c   1.000
_cell.angle_alpha   90.00
_cell.angle_beta   90.00
_cell.angle_gamma   90.00
#
_symmetry.space_group_name_H-M   'P 1'
#
loop_
_entity.id
_entity.type
_entity.pdbx_description
1 polymer ?
#
loop_
_entity_poly.entity_id
_entity_poly.type
_entity_poly.pdbx_seq_one_letter_code
_entity_poly.pdbx_strand_id
1 'polypeptide(L)'
;MKIGGNRVLTSWKSESDPSPGIFSIGLEPQDDNPQLVIWTNGSNSRLWRSGPWNNIVFIGIAEMTYAQSFSLSEDNMYMSFKDTAKMYILFVFDQHGAFLGKQWDSDVHNWHEFWSSQSNTCDTYGRCGPFGSCNPSNSQICSCLTGFRPKFEEEWSKGNWSAGCVRNTQLVCRNSSFDKSDTDDGFITLENMKVPDHAIVSLLFATDIEECSMICLMNCSCLAYSYDSGIGCMTWGENLVDMQKFTQRGIDFYIRLARSEIDPARTNNKPHGLSKNVKLVIVIAVLVATLAISICMYFLWKWLTKQR
;
A
#
# COMPACT_ATOMS: atom_id res chain seq x y z
N MET A 1 -16.87 23.76 6.68
CA MET A 1 -17.61 22.54 6.25
C MET A 1 -17.65 21.53 7.39
N LYS A 2 -18.70 20.70 7.52
CA LYS A 2 -18.80 19.63 8.53
C LYS A 2 -19.30 18.31 7.90
N ILE A 3 -18.65 17.17 8.16
CA ILE A 3 -19.05 15.81 7.71
C ILE A 3 -18.97 14.84 8.89
N GLY A 4 -19.99 14.02 9.13
CA GLY A 4 -20.04 13.02 10.22
C GLY A 4 -21.16 13.26 11.25
N GLY A 5 -21.29 12.38 12.25
CA GLY A 5 -22.34 12.48 13.29
C GLY A 5 -23.78 12.42 12.78
N ASN A 6 -24.05 11.58 11.77
CA ASN A 6 -25.26 11.50 10.92
C ASN A 6 -25.31 12.46 9.71
N ARG A 7 -24.26 13.25 9.46
CA ARG A 7 -24.20 14.15 8.30
C ARG A 7 -23.33 13.56 7.20
N VAL A 8 -23.97 13.18 6.10
CA VAL A 8 -23.31 12.85 4.83
C VAL A 8 -23.46 14.02 3.87
N LEU A 9 -22.48 14.22 2.98
CA LEU A 9 -22.66 15.08 1.82
C LEU A 9 -23.00 14.21 0.62
N THR A 10 -23.94 14.67 -0.19
CA THR A 10 -24.32 14.00 -1.43
C THR A 10 -23.77 14.78 -2.60
N SER A 11 -23.32 14.05 -3.63
CA SER A 11 -22.80 14.66 -4.83
C SER A 11 -23.86 15.47 -5.55
N TRP A 12 -23.44 16.35 -6.45
CA TRP A 12 -24.36 16.92 -7.43
C TRP A 12 -24.82 15.84 -8.40
N LYS A 13 -25.98 16.03 -9.01
CA LYS A 13 -26.50 15.14 -10.03
C LYS A 13 -25.85 15.37 -11.39
N SER A 14 -25.52 16.61 -11.71
CA SER A 14 -24.71 16.99 -12.87
C SER A 14 -24.05 18.36 -12.64
N GLU A 15 -23.16 18.77 -13.53
CA GLU A 15 -22.49 20.08 -13.48
C GLU A 15 -23.45 21.27 -13.39
N SER A 16 -24.64 21.16 -13.99
CA SER A 16 -25.67 22.20 -14.01
C SER A 16 -26.86 21.93 -13.08
N ASP A 17 -26.89 20.77 -12.40
CA ASP A 17 -27.98 20.34 -11.53
C ASP A 17 -27.45 20.00 -10.12
N PRO A 18 -27.55 20.92 -9.15
CA PRO A 18 -27.08 20.72 -7.78
C PRO A 18 -28.01 19.84 -6.94
N SER A 19 -29.06 19.26 -7.53
CA SER A 19 -29.89 18.28 -6.82
C SER A 19 -29.07 17.04 -6.44
N PRO A 20 -29.50 16.28 -5.40
CA PRO A 20 -28.76 15.13 -4.91
C PRO A 20 -28.48 14.08 -6.00
N GLY A 21 -27.20 13.75 -6.17
CA GLY A 21 -26.70 12.71 -7.05
C GLY A 21 -26.63 11.33 -6.39
N ILE A 22 -25.86 10.44 -7.01
CA ILE A 22 -25.79 9.02 -6.64
C ILE A 22 -24.61 8.68 -5.72
N PHE A 23 -23.79 9.65 -5.32
CA PHE A 23 -22.66 9.41 -4.44
C PHE A 23 -22.85 10.12 -3.11
N SER A 24 -22.37 9.51 -2.04
CA SER A 24 -22.34 10.12 -0.71
C SER A 24 -20.93 10.03 -0.12
N ILE A 25 -20.51 11.06 0.60
CA ILE A 25 -19.28 11.06 1.40
C ILE A 25 -19.62 11.28 2.86
N GLY A 26 -18.97 10.53 3.73
CA GLY A 26 -19.25 10.52 5.16
C GLY A 26 -18.08 9.97 5.96
N LEU A 27 -18.18 10.14 7.27
CA LEU A 27 -17.26 9.54 8.21
C LEU A 27 -17.81 8.18 8.65
N GLU A 28 -17.09 7.11 8.36
CA GLU A 28 -17.40 5.77 8.81
C GLU A 28 -16.82 5.55 10.21
N PRO A 29 -17.65 5.25 11.22
CA PRO A 29 -17.16 4.74 12.49
C PRO A 29 -16.71 3.29 12.30
N GLN A 30 -15.40 3.06 12.23
CA GLN A 30 -14.83 1.78 12.67
C GLN A 30 -14.43 1.99 14.12
N ASP A 31 -14.75 1.03 15.00
CA ASP A 31 -14.45 1.09 16.44
C ASP A 31 -13.04 1.67 16.68
N ASP A 32 -12.98 2.88 17.26
CA ASP A 32 -11.79 3.69 17.58
C ASP A 32 -10.91 4.19 16.42
N ASN A 33 -11.32 4.03 15.16
CA ASN A 33 -10.53 4.50 14.01
C ASN A 33 -11.37 5.05 12.84
N PRO A 34 -11.82 6.30 12.92
CA PRO A 34 -12.73 6.89 11.94
C PRO A 34 -12.04 7.16 10.60
N GLN A 35 -12.77 6.95 9.52
CA GLN A 35 -12.28 7.13 8.14
C GLN A 35 -13.31 7.88 7.31
N LEU A 36 -12.87 8.73 6.37
CA LEU A 36 -13.74 9.25 5.33
C LEU A 36 -13.86 8.25 4.20
N VAL A 37 -15.09 8.04 3.77
CA VAL A 37 -15.41 7.09 2.72
C VAL A 37 -16.40 7.74 1.75
N ILE A 38 -16.20 7.47 0.47
CA ILE A 38 -17.17 7.79 -0.58
C ILE A 38 -17.87 6.49 -0.97
N TRP A 39 -19.20 6.51 -0.99
CA TRP A 39 -20.03 5.38 -1.39
C TRP A 39 -20.85 5.71 -2.63
N THR A 40 -21.19 4.66 -3.38
CA THR A 40 -22.29 4.70 -4.34
C THR A 40 -23.60 4.40 -3.60
N ASN A 41 -24.56 5.32 -3.69
CA ASN A 41 -25.87 5.20 -3.05
C ASN A 41 -26.59 3.95 -3.58
N GLY A 42 -27.15 3.16 -2.66
CA GLY A 42 -27.93 1.97 -3.01
C GLY A 42 -27.13 0.68 -3.24
N SER A 43 -25.79 0.70 -3.26
CA SER A 43 -24.97 -0.51 -3.43
C SER A 43 -24.05 -0.83 -2.26
N ASN A 44 -24.05 -0.02 -1.19
CA ASN A 44 -23.08 -0.06 -0.07
C ASN A 44 -21.60 -0.13 -0.52
N SER A 45 -21.31 0.12 -1.80
CA SER A 45 -19.99 -0.08 -2.40
C SER A 45 -19.17 1.18 -2.20
N ARG A 46 -17.94 1.01 -1.70
CA ARG A 46 -16.98 2.09 -1.53
C ARG A 46 -16.33 2.43 -2.88
N LEU A 47 -16.16 3.71 -3.14
CA LEU A 47 -15.42 4.24 -4.29
C LEU A 47 -14.04 4.74 -3.90
N TRP A 48 -13.92 5.28 -2.69
CA TRP A 48 -12.69 5.84 -2.17
C TRP A 48 -12.69 5.79 -0.64
N ARG A 49 -11.49 5.77 -0.05
CA ARG A 49 -11.26 5.79 1.40
C ARG A 49 -10.02 6.61 1.73
N SER A 50 -10.14 7.48 2.72
CA SER A 50 -9.05 8.33 3.23
C SER A 50 -7.99 7.59 4.03
N GLY A 51 -8.32 6.41 4.53
CA GLY A 51 -7.58 5.76 5.59
C GLY A 51 -7.94 6.26 6.98
N PRO A 52 -7.41 5.59 8.02
CA PRO A 52 -7.46 5.98 9.43
C PRO A 52 -7.13 7.44 9.73
N TRP A 53 -7.81 8.04 10.70
CA TRP A 53 -7.49 9.35 11.27
C TRP A 53 -6.52 9.21 12.44
N ASN A 54 -5.35 9.87 12.39
CA ASN A 54 -4.35 9.79 13.46
C ASN A 54 -4.30 11.01 14.39
N ASN A 55 -5.43 11.69 14.59
CA ASN A 55 -5.53 12.95 15.32
C ASN A 55 -4.90 14.17 14.63
N ILE A 56 -4.22 13.97 13.50
CA ILE A 56 -3.58 15.04 12.73
C ILE A 56 -3.99 15.02 11.26
N VAL A 57 -3.93 13.85 10.63
CA VAL A 57 -4.26 13.64 9.21
C VAL A 57 -4.97 12.30 9.02
N PHE A 58 -5.64 12.14 7.88
CA PHE A 58 -5.98 10.82 7.38
C PHE A 58 -4.75 10.22 6.71
N ILE A 59 -4.27 9.10 7.22
CA ILE A 59 -2.96 8.55 6.85
C ILE A 59 -2.91 7.99 5.43
N GLY A 60 -4.07 7.76 4.81
CA GLY A 60 -4.21 7.35 3.41
C GLY A 60 -4.40 8.50 2.43
N ILE A 61 -4.24 9.76 2.86
CA ILE A 61 -4.19 10.94 1.98
C ILE A 61 -2.77 11.51 2.04
N ALA A 62 -1.91 11.15 1.08
CA ALA A 62 -0.50 11.52 1.10
C ALA A 62 -0.28 13.05 1.08
N GLU A 63 -1.17 13.81 0.44
CA GLU A 63 -1.10 15.27 0.30
C GLU A 63 -1.56 16.02 1.56
N MET A 64 -2.23 15.34 2.50
CA MET A 64 -2.75 15.98 3.70
C MET A 64 -1.60 16.42 4.61
N THR A 65 -1.65 17.66 5.10
CA THR A 65 -0.60 18.23 5.94
C THR A 65 -1.18 18.88 7.18
N TYR A 66 -0.36 18.99 8.24
CA TYR A 66 -0.70 19.67 9.50
C TYR A 66 -1.21 21.11 9.32
N ALA A 67 -0.83 21.78 8.21
CA ALA A 67 -1.28 23.12 7.90
C ALA A 67 -2.78 23.20 7.54
N GLN A 68 -3.39 22.08 7.16
CA GLN A 68 -4.82 22.02 6.87
C GLN A 68 -5.58 21.84 8.18
N SER A 69 -6.37 22.85 8.60
CA SER A 69 -7.07 22.83 9.89
C SER A 69 -8.33 21.97 9.86
N PHE A 70 -8.12 20.68 9.58
CA PHE A 70 -9.11 19.66 9.82
C PHE A 70 -9.09 19.29 11.29
N SER A 71 -10.27 19.20 11.89
CA SER A 71 -10.43 18.69 13.24
C SER A 71 -11.57 17.68 13.26
N LEU A 72 -11.37 16.60 13.99
CA LEU A 72 -12.43 15.67 14.33
C LEU A 72 -12.97 16.03 15.71
N SER A 73 -14.27 16.30 15.81
CA SER A 73 -14.93 16.47 17.09
C SER A 73 -15.28 15.09 17.65
N GLU A 74 -14.70 14.73 18.80
CA GLU A 74 -14.99 13.45 19.48
C GLU A 74 -16.46 13.35 19.90
N ASP A 75 -17.03 14.41 20.48
CA ASP A 75 -18.41 14.43 21.00
C ASP A 75 -19.50 14.14 19.96
N ASN A 76 -19.27 14.51 18.69
CA ASN A 76 -20.28 14.45 17.64
C ASN A 76 -19.77 13.78 16.36
N MET A 77 -18.56 13.20 16.42
CA MET A 77 -17.89 12.47 15.34
C MET A 77 -18.04 13.14 13.96
N TYR A 78 -17.79 14.46 13.90
CA TYR A 78 -17.77 15.20 12.64
C TYR A 78 -16.41 15.83 12.39
N MET A 79 -15.93 15.70 11.17
CA MET A 79 -14.80 16.43 10.65
C MET A 79 -15.22 17.85 10.31
N SER A 80 -14.42 18.83 10.68
CA SER A 80 -14.59 20.21 10.24
C SER A 80 -13.31 20.77 9.64
N PHE A 81 -13.46 21.56 8.58
CA PHE A 81 -12.36 22.34 8.00
C PHE A 81 -12.50 23.81 8.40
N LYS A 82 -11.40 24.38 8.91
CA LYS A 82 -11.26 25.81 9.18
C LYS A 82 -10.14 26.39 8.32
N ASP A 83 -10.45 27.44 7.57
CA ASP A 83 -9.39 28.20 6.91
C ASP A 83 -8.74 29.16 7.91
N THR A 84 -7.44 28.99 8.13
CA THR A 84 -6.62 29.81 9.03
C THR A 84 -5.80 30.86 8.28
N ALA A 85 -5.68 30.73 6.96
CA ALA A 85 -4.88 31.61 6.12
C ALA A 85 -5.71 32.73 5.46
N LYS A 86 -7.03 32.78 5.71
CA LYS A 86 -8.00 33.70 5.08
C LYS A 86 -8.04 33.54 3.54
N MET A 87 -7.80 32.32 3.07
CA MET A 87 -7.91 31.93 1.67
C MET A 87 -9.35 31.52 1.35
N TYR A 88 -9.87 31.92 0.20
CA TYR A 88 -11.19 31.44 -0.22
C TYR A 88 -11.08 29.98 -0.67
N ILE A 89 -11.55 29.07 0.18
CA ILE A 89 -11.54 27.62 -0.06
C ILE A 89 -12.97 27.12 -0.25
N LEU A 90 -13.18 26.35 -1.30
CA LEU A 90 -14.44 25.72 -1.66
C LEU A 90 -14.23 24.21 -1.78
N PHE A 91 -15.07 23.43 -1.09
CA PHE A 91 -15.15 22.00 -1.32
C PHE A 91 -16.34 21.68 -2.21
N VAL A 92 -16.14 20.87 -3.23
CA VAL A 92 -17.18 20.47 -4.21
C VAL A 92 -17.24 18.96 -4.25
N PHE A 93 -18.45 18.39 -4.24
CA PHE A 93 -18.64 16.97 -4.48
C PHE A 93 -19.35 16.79 -5.82
N ASP A 94 -18.57 16.42 -6.83
CA ASP A 94 -19.00 16.48 -8.22
C ASP A 94 -19.87 15.28 -8.65
N GLN A 95 -20.47 15.34 -9.83
CA GLN A 95 -21.35 14.28 -10.32
C GLN A 95 -20.67 12.94 -10.61
N HIS A 96 -19.33 12.87 -10.58
CA HIS A 96 -18.56 11.65 -10.79
C HIS A 96 -18.12 10.99 -9.47
N GLY A 97 -18.52 11.57 -8.34
CA GLY A 97 -18.15 11.07 -7.02
C GLY A 97 -16.73 11.49 -6.62
N ALA A 98 -16.16 12.52 -7.25
CA ALA A 98 -14.89 13.11 -6.83
C ALA A 98 -15.17 14.23 -5.82
N PHE A 99 -14.54 14.14 -4.65
CA PHE A 99 -14.56 15.17 -3.64
C PHE A 99 -13.34 16.08 -3.85
N LEU A 100 -13.59 17.35 -4.18
CA LEU A 100 -12.59 18.29 -4.68
C LEU A 100 -12.39 19.43 -3.69
N GLY A 101 -11.12 19.80 -3.47
CA GLY A 101 -10.72 21.02 -2.79
C GLY A 101 -10.29 22.07 -3.82
N LYS A 102 -10.98 23.21 -3.84
CA LYS A 102 -10.69 24.34 -4.72
C LYS A 102 -10.31 25.57 -3.91
N GLN A 103 -9.37 26.35 -4.44
CA GLN A 103 -8.91 27.60 -3.87
C GLN A 103 -9.06 28.70 -4.91
N TRP A 104 -9.53 29.87 -4.49
CA TRP A 104 -9.55 31.05 -5.34
C TRP A 104 -8.15 31.62 -5.50
N ASP A 105 -7.72 31.79 -6.75
CA ASP A 105 -6.53 32.52 -7.12
C ASP A 105 -6.93 33.94 -7.52
N SER A 106 -6.47 34.94 -6.75
CA SER A 106 -6.76 36.35 -7.00
C SER A 106 -6.05 36.92 -8.21
N ASP A 107 -4.89 36.37 -8.58
CA ASP A 107 -4.07 36.89 -9.65
C ASP A 107 -4.70 36.54 -11.00
N VAL A 108 -5.17 35.29 -11.15
CA VAL A 108 -5.85 34.83 -12.37
C VAL A 108 -7.38 34.90 -12.31
N HIS A 109 -7.95 35.35 -11.18
CA HIS A 109 -9.40 35.50 -10.96
C HIS A 109 -10.19 34.21 -11.26
N ASN A 110 -9.67 33.07 -10.81
CA ASN A 110 -10.28 31.77 -11.08
C ASN A 110 -10.09 30.78 -9.92
N TRP A 111 -10.92 29.75 -9.88
CA TRP A 111 -10.78 28.62 -8.95
C TRP A 111 -9.76 27.63 -9.48
N HIS A 112 -8.73 27.35 -8.69
CA HIS A 112 -7.77 26.29 -8.93
C HIS A 112 -8.05 25.09 -8.01
N GLU A 113 -8.00 23.87 -8.55
CA GLU A 113 -8.14 22.65 -7.77
C GLU A 113 -6.80 22.28 -7.11
N PHE A 114 -6.74 22.28 -5.78
CA PHE A 114 -5.52 21.92 -5.05
C PHE A 114 -5.53 20.46 -4.57
N TRP A 115 -6.69 19.79 -4.58
CA TRP A 115 -6.82 18.42 -4.11
C TRP A 115 -8.07 17.73 -4.68
N SER A 116 -7.97 16.42 -4.88
CA SER A 116 -9.08 15.55 -5.29
C SER A 116 -8.97 14.20 -4.58
N SER A 117 -10.11 13.65 -4.15
CA SER A 117 -10.19 12.28 -3.65
C SER A 117 -9.93 11.23 -4.74
N GLN A 118 -9.88 11.62 -6.01
CA GLN A 118 -9.59 10.73 -7.13
C GLN A 118 -8.44 11.32 -7.98
N SER A 119 -7.32 11.62 -7.31
CA SER A 119 -6.14 12.24 -7.92
C SER A 119 -5.43 11.33 -8.92
N ASN A 120 -5.50 10.02 -8.73
CA ASN A 120 -4.83 9.04 -9.57
C ASN A 120 -5.62 7.72 -9.60
N THR A 121 -5.23 6.80 -10.49
CA THR A 121 -5.95 5.53 -10.71
C THR A 121 -5.91 4.56 -9.52
N CYS A 122 -5.02 4.76 -8.54
CA CYS A 122 -4.95 3.94 -7.32
C CYS A 122 -5.93 4.38 -6.24
N ASP A 123 -6.52 5.58 -6.36
CA ASP A 123 -7.47 6.09 -5.37
C ASP A 123 -8.81 5.35 -5.42
N THR A 124 -9.14 4.71 -6.56
CA THR A 124 -10.31 3.85 -6.65
C THR A 124 -10.20 2.68 -5.66
N TYR A 125 -11.19 2.57 -4.78
CA TYR A 125 -11.22 1.56 -3.73
C TYR A 125 -11.00 0.15 -4.28
N GLY A 126 -10.03 -0.57 -3.70
CA GLY A 126 -9.79 -1.98 -4.05
C GLY A 126 -9.20 -2.21 -5.44
N ARG A 127 -8.55 -1.20 -6.06
CA ARG A 127 -8.03 -1.23 -7.44
C ARG A 127 -7.24 -2.50 -7.80
N CYS A 128 -6.44 -3.02 -6.88
CA CYS A 128 -5.55 -4.16 -7.12
C CYS A 128 -6.03 -5.49 -6.52
N GLY A 129 -7.27 -5.55 -6.03
CA GLY A 129 -7.83 -6.73 -5.37
C GLY A 129 -7.14 -7.12 -4.06
N PRO A 130 -7.54 -8.24 -3.43
CA PRO A 130 -6.95 -8.73 -2.20
C PRO A 130 -5.45 -9.04 -2.32
N PHE A 131 -4.66 -8.65 -1.32
CA PHE A 131 -3.21 -8.84 -1.26
C PHE A 131 -2.43 -8.27 -2.47
N GLY A 132 -3.04 -7.32 -3.19
CA GLY A 132 -2.39 -6.50 -4.21
C GLY A 132 -2.19 -5.09 -3.69
N SER A 133 -1.09 -4.45 -4.11
CA SER A 133 -0.78 -3.05 -3.82
C SER A 133 -0.75 -2.25 -5.12
N CYS A 134 -1.35 -1.06 -5.09
CA CYS A 134 -1.29 -0.12 -6.20
C CYS A 134 -0.08 0.82 -6.08
N ASN A 135 0.59 1.13 -7.18
CA ASN A 135 1.64 2.13 -7.26
C ASN A 135 1.48 2.89 -8.58
N PRO A 136 1.03 4.16 -8.55
CA PRO A 136 0.76 4.93 -9.77
C PRO A 136 2.04 5.29 -10.54
N SER A 137 3.23 5.15 -9.94
CA SER A 137 4.52 5.39 -10.60
C SER A 137 5.01 4.21 -11.46
N ASN A 138 4.39 3.03 -11.32
CA ASN A 138 4.77 1.83 -12.08
C ASN A 138 4.01 1.76 -13.41
N SER A 139 4.61 1.13 -14.43
CA SER A 139 3.95 0.88 -15.72
C SER A 139 2.74 -0.05 -15.57
N GLN A 140 2.89 -1.13 -14.81
CA GLN A 140 1.80 -1.92 -14.28
C GLN A 140 1.52 -1.47 -12.85
N ILE A 141 0.42 -0.73 -12.67
CA ILE A 141 0.11 -0.09 -11.38
C ILE A 141 -0.15 -1.09 -10.25
N CYS A 142 -0.53 -2.33 -10.54
CA CYS A 142 -0.82 -3.34 -9.51
C CYS A 142 0.25 -4.44 -9.45
N SER A 143 0.75 -4.68 -8.24
CA SER A 143 1.67 -5.77 -7.91
C SER A 143 1.18 -6.55 -6.69
N CYS A 144 1.40 -7.86 -6.66
CA CYS A 144 1.19 -8.64 -5.44
C CYS A 144 2.18 -8.23 -4.34
N LEU A 145 1.74 -8.31 -3.09
CA LEU A 145 2.65 -8.13 -1.94
C LEU A 145 3.77 -9.19 -1.99
N THR A 146 4.94 -8.87 -1.41
CA THR A 146 6.04 -9.83 -1.27
C THR A 146 5.55 -11.11 -0.60
N GLY A 147 5.88 -12.26 -1.19
CA GLY A 147 5.42 -13.58 -0.74
C GLY A 147 4.04 -14.00 -1.24
N PHE A 148 3.49 -13.26 -2.20
CA PHE A 148 2.24 -13.56 -2.88
C PHE A 148 2.45 -13.59 -4.40
N ARG A 149 1.54 -14.25 -5.10
CA ARG A 149 1.48 -14.30 -6.57
C ARG A 149 0.05 -14.10 -7.07
N PRO A 150 -0.15 -13.68 -8.32
CA PRO A 150 -1.49 -13.52 -8.89
C PRO A 150 -2.32 -14.79 -8.74
N LYS A 151 -3.59 -14.63 -8.37
CA LYS A 151 -4.51 -15.77 -8.30
C LYS A 151 -4.74 -16.39 -9.68
N PHE A 152 -4.84 -15.53 -10.70
CA PHE A 152 -4.98 -15.90 -12.11
C PHE A 152 -4.01 -15.09 -12.97
N GLU A 153 -2.89 -15.70 -13.37
CA GLU A 153 -1.80 -15.03 -14.13
C GLU A 153 -2.26 -14.46 -15.48
N GLU A 154 -3.16 -15.18 -16.16
CA GLU A 154 -3.66 -14.75 -17.47
C GLU A 154 -4.54 -13.48 -17.35
N GLU A 155 -5.39 -13.39 -16.32
CA GLU A 155 -6.18 -12.19 -16.07
C GLU A 155 -5.30 -11.02 -15.62
N TRP A 156 -4.35 -11.31 -14.74
CA TRP A 156 -3.43 -10.32 -14.17
C TRP A 156 -2.57 -9.64 -15.25
N SER A 157 -2.01 -10.44 -16.17
CA SER A 157 -1.20 -9.95 -17.30
C SER A 157 -2.00 -9.15 -18.32
N LYS A 158 -3.33 -9.34 -18.37
CA LYS A 158 -4.25 -8.54 -19.21
C LYS A 158 -4.79 -7.29 -18.49
N GLY A 159 -4.35 -7.02 -17.26
CA GLY A 159 -4.77 -5.86 -16.48
C GLY A 159 -6.05 -6.05 -15.67
N ASN A 160 -6.55 -7.28 -15.53
CA ASN A 160 -7.62 -7.60 -14.59
C ASN A 160 -7.04 -8.10 -13.27
N TRP A 161 -7.01 -7.22 -12.27
CA TRP A 161 -6.45 -7.50 -10.94
C TRP A 161 -7.51 -7.81 -9.88
N SER A 162 -8.79 -7.89 -10.26
CA SER A 162 -9.92 -8.01 -9.32
C SER A 162 -9.85 -9.26 -8.43
N ALA A 163 -9.32 -10.37 -8.96
CA ALA A 163 -9.13 -11.61 -8.22
C ALA A 163 -8.03 -11.55 -7.17
N GLY A 164 -7.17 -10.51 -7.22
CA GLY A 164 -6.07 -10.30 -6.30
C GLY A 164 -4.98 -11.37 -6.37
N CYS A 165 -4.31 -11.55 -5.25
CA CYS A 165 -3.16 -12.41 -5.08
C CYS A 165 -3.41 -13.48 -4.01
N VAL A 166 -2.67 -14.57 -4.12
CA VAL A 166 -2.67 -15.67 -3.16
C VAL A 166 -1.27 -15.85 -2.59
N ARG A 167 -1.20 -16.24 -1.31
CA ARG A 167 0.06 -16.46 -0.61
C ARG A 167 0.82 -17.64 -1.23
N ASN A 168 2.14 -17.51 -1.35
CA ASN A 168 2.99 -18.56 -1.89
C ASN A 168 3.14 -19.74 -0.92
N THR A 169 3.44 -19.43 0.35
CA THR A 169 3.68 -20.41 1.40
C THR A 169 2.71 -20.20 2.56
N GLN A 170 2.08 -21.27 3.06
CA GLN A 170 1.17 -21.18 4.21
C GLN A 170 1.92 -20.77 5.48
N LEU A 171 1.24 -20.00 6.33
CA LEU A 171 1.74 -19.67 7.66
C LEU A 171 1.74 -20.92 8.53
N VAL A 172 2.75 -21.07 9.38
CA VAL A 172 2.86 -22.23 10.28
C VAL A 172 2.10 -21.98 11.58
N CYS A 173 2.08 -20.72 12.05
CA CYS A 173 1.60 -20.28 13.36
C CYS A 173 1.73 -21.28 14.51
N ARG A 174 2.78 -21.12 15.34
CA ARG A 174 2.83 -21.77 16.65
C ARG A 174 2.52 -20.75 17.73
N ASN A 175 1.55 -21.06 18.60
CA ASN A 175 1.35 -20.33 19.85
C ASN A 175 2.58 -20.57 20.74
N SER A 176 3.57 -19.70 20.65
CA SER A 176 4.85 -19.87 21.33
C SER A 176 4.69 -19.59 22.83
N SER A 177 4.43 -20.63 23.60
CA SER A 177 4.93 -20.73 24.96
C SER A 177 5.98 -21.83 24.98
N PHE A 178 7.26 -21.44 25.02
CA PHE A 178 8.44 -22.22 25.46
C PHE A 178 9.47 -22.79 24.45
N ASP A 179 9.29 -22.74 23.13
CA ASP A 179 10.38 -23.13 22.20
C ASP A 179 10.53 -22.14 21.04
N LYS A 180 11.64 -21.39 21.03
CA LYS A 180 12.08 -20.59 19.87
C LYS A 180 12.58 -21.56 18.81
N SER A 181 11.65 -22.11 18.03
CA SER A 181 11.98 -22.95 16.89
C SER A 181 12.35 -22.06 15.70
N ASP A 182 13.36 -22.44 14.92
CA ASP A 182 13.76 -21.79 13.65
C ASP A 182 12.66 -21.82 12.55
N THR A 183 11.42 -22.24 12.89
CA THR A 183 10.30 -22.43 11.96
C THR A 183 9.19 -21.38 12.10
N ASP A 184 9.33 -20.39 12.97
CA ASP A 184 8.24 -19.45 13.27
C ASP A 184 8.05 -18.40 12.16
N ASP A 185 6.79 -18.02 11.91
CA ASP A 185 6.47 -16.93 11.00
C ASP A 185 7.20 -15.64 11.40
N GLY A 186 7.40 -14.75 10.45
CA GLY A 186 7.94 -13.42 10.73
C GLY A 186 7.27 -12.36 9.85
N PHE A 187 7.89 -11.20 9.78
CA PHE A 187 7.36 -10.08 8.99
C PHE A 187 8.38 -9.52 8.02
N ILE A 188 7.88 -9.00 6.91
CA ILE A 188 8.61 -8.10 6.02
C ILE A 188 7.95 -6.73 6.08
N THR A 189 8.78 -5.68 6.14
CA THR A 189 8.33 -4.29 6.11
C THR A 189 8.07 -3.83 4.69
N LEU A 190 6.92 -3.20 4.48
CA LEU A 190 6.56 -2.44 3.30
C LEU A 190 6.41 -0.98 3.73
N GLU A 191 7.36 -0.15 3.33
CA GLU A 191 7.41 1.27 3.74
C GLU A 191 6.39 2.12 2.99
N ASN A 192 6.08 3.31 3.49
CA ASN A 192 5.30 4.34 2.78
C ASN A 192 3.96 3.84 2.22
N MET A 193 3.20 3.09 3.02
CA MET A 193 1.96 2.47 2.57
C MET A 193 0.74 3.28 3.01
N LYS A 194 -0.24 3.40 2.12
CA LYS A 194 -1.65 3.44 2.50
C LYS A 194 -1.98 2.05 3.03
N VAL A 195 -2.12 1.95 4.35
CA VAL A 195 -2.45 0.69 5.03
C VAL A 195 -3.82 0.16 4.57
N PRO A 196 -4.03 -1.16 4.54
CA PRO A 196 -5.28 -1.74 4.07
C PRO A 196 -6.50 -1.31 4.90
N ASP A 197 -7.68 -1.53 4.34
CA ASP A 197 -8.95 -1.37 5.06
C ASP A 197 -9.14 -2.44 6.15
N HIS A 198 -10.16 -2.28 6.99
CA HIS A 198 -10.55 -3.23 8.06
C HIS A 198 -9.45 -3.48 9.08
N ALA A 199 -8.72 -2.42 9.44
CA ALA A 199 -7.76 -2.46 10.53
C ALA A 199 -8.52 -2.66 11.86
N ILE A 200 -8.07 -3.62 12.66
CA ILE A 200 -8.51 -3.79 14.03
C ILE A 200 -7.51 -3.05 14.91
N VAL A 201 -7.95 -1.97 15.55
CA VAL A 201 -7.13 -1.29 16.55
C VAL A 201 -7.11 -2.14 17.81
N SER A 202 -5.90 -2.51 18.25
CA SER A 202 -5.73 -3.34 19.44
C SER A 202 -6.08 -2.53 20.70
N LEU A 203 -7.03 -3.05 21.50
CA LEU A 203 -7.35 -2.50 22.82
C LEU A 203 -6.26 -2.78 23.87
N LEU A 204 -5.36 -3.72 23.60
CA LEU A 204 -4.16 -3.91 24.40
C LEU A 204 -3.26 -2.69 24.15
N PHE A 205 -2.84 -2.01 25.22
CA PHE A 205 -1.99 -0.82 25.23
C PHE A 205 -0.58 -1.10 24.68
N ALA A 206 -0.49 -1.52 23.42
CA ALA A 206 0.78 -1.54 22.71
C ALA A 206 1.25 -0.11 22.54
N THR A 207 2.34 0.20 23.22
CA THR A 207 2.94 1.52 23.26
C THR A 207 3.96 1.73 22.16
N ASP A 208 4.39 0.65 21.48
CA ASP A 208 5.36 0.69 20.39
C ASP A 208 5.10 -0.40 19.32
N ILE A 209 5.96 -0.37 18.29
CA ILE A 209 5.90 -1.26 17.13
C ILE A 209 6.29 -2.70 17.50
N GLU A 210 7.20 -2.90 18.45
CA GLU A 210 7.64 -4.20 18.94
C GLU A 210 6.51 -4.94 19.67
N GLU A 211 5.79 -4.26 20.54
CA GLU A 211 4.61 -4.79 21.22
C GLU A 211 3.50 -5.14 20.22
N CYS A 212 3.26 -4.28 19.22
CA CYS A 212 2.30 -4.57 18.16
C CYS A 212 2.66 -5.82 17.34
N SER A 213 3.97 -6.01 17.07
CA SER A 213 4.50 -7.21 16.43
C SER A 213 4.19 -8.47 17.24
N MET A 214 4.43 -8.43 18.55
CA MET A 214 4.16 -9.55 19.45
C MET A 214 2.66 -9.89 19.51
N ILE A 215 1.78 -8.89 19.60
CA ILE A 215 0.32 -9.08 19.57
C ILE A 215 -0.08 -9.83 18.29
N CYS A 216 0.44 -9.42 17.14
CA CYS A 216 0.13 -10.09 15.88
C CYS A 216 0.69 -11.53 15.84
N LEU A 217 1.93 -11.76 16.30
CA LEU A 217 2.51 -13.11 16.30
C LEU A 217 1.72 -14.10 17.16
N MET A 218 1.27 -13.66 18.34
CA MET A 218 0.47 -14.47 19.27
C MET A 218 -0.93 -14.79 18.75
N ASN A 219 -1.42 -14.04 17.76
CA ASN A 219 -2.70 -14.29 17.12
C ASN A 219 -2.51 -14.98 15.76
N CYS A 220 -2.83 -16.27 15.67
CA CYS A 220 -2.68 -17.03 14.41
C CYS A 220 -3.52 -16.53 13.24
N SER A 221 -4.60 -15.79 13.51
CA SER A 221 -5.40 -15.17 12.46
C SER A 221 -4.78 -13.86 11.97
N CYS A 222 -3.83 -13.26 12.69
CA CYS A 222 -3.20 -12.02 12.28
C CYS A 222 -2.30 -12.23 11.06
N LEU A 223 -2.58 -11.48 10.00
CA LEU A 223 -1.90 -11.51 8.72
C LEU A 223 -0.90 -10.36 8.56
N ALA A 224 -1.10 -9.24 9.25
CA ALA A 224 -0.23 -8.08 9.19
C ALA A 224 -0.48 -7.13 10.37
N TYR A 225 0.46 -6.22 10.60
CA TYR A 225 0.30 -5.12 11.55
C TYR A 225 0.96 -3.83 11.07
N SER A 226 0.66 -2.74 11.75
CA SER A 226 1.25 -1.41 11.59
C SER A 226 1.06 -0.65 12.90
N TYR A 227 1.88 0.37 13.13
CA TYR A 227 1.79 1.21 14.31
C TYR A 227 1.90 2.67 13.89
N ASP A 228 1.00 3.49 14.42
CA ASP A 228 1.02 4.95 14.31
C ASP A 228 0.83 5.53 15.71
N SER A 229 1.56 6.57 16.10
CA SER A 229 1.49 7.09 17.48
C SER A 229 0.16 7.79 17.81
N GLY A 230 -0.59 8.23 16.80
CA GLY A 230 -1.91 8.84 16.95
C GLY A 230 -3.06 7.84 16.91
N ILE A 231 -2.85 6.64 16.36
CA ILE A 231 -3.87 5.57 16.26
C ILE A 231 -3.59 4.41 17.23
N GLY A 232 -2.32 4.09 17.45
CA GLY A 232 -1.85 2.91 18.16
C GLY A 232 -1.56 1.72 17.24
N CYS A 233 -1.62 0.52 17.82
CA CYS A 233 -1.38 -0.73 17.12
C CYS A 233 -2.59 -1.14 16.27
N MET A 234 -2.37 -1.25 14.96
CA MET A 234 -3.34 -1.74 13.99
C MET A 234 -2.96 -3.15 13.54
N THR A 235 -3.92 -4.06 13.54
CA THR A 235 -3.73 -5.45 13.07
C THR A 235 -4.78 -5.83 12.04
N TRP A 236 -4.47 -6.77 11.16
CA TRP A 236 -5.39 -7.28 10.14
C TRP A 236 -5.49 -8.78 10.23
N GLY A 237 -6.72 -9.30 10.33
CA GLY A 237 -7.01 -10.74 10.33
C GLY A 237 -7.67 -11.27 9.05
N GLU A 238 -8.07 -10.36 8.15
CA GLU A 238 -8.81 -10.67 6.93
C GLU A 238 -8.03 -10.26 5.67
N ASN A 239 -8.64 -10.47 4.51
CA ASN A 239 -8.06 -10.09 3.22
C ASN A 239 -7.63 -8.62 3.21
N LEU A 240 -6.35 -8.38 2.89
CA LEU A 240 -5.80 -7.04 2.81
C LEU A 240 -6.26 -6.39 1.49
N VAL A 241 -7.03 -5.31 1.58
CA VAL A 241 -7.61 -4.63 0.41
C VAL A 241 -7.37 -3.12 0.48
N ASP A 242 -7.47 -2.45 -0.67
CA ASP A 242 -7.33 -0.99 -0.78
C ASP A 242 -5.96 -0.45 -0.33
N MET A 243 -4.89 -1.17 -0.72
CA MET A 243 -3.51 -0.78 -0.45
C MET A 243 -2.89 0.01 -1.59
N GLN A 244 -2.07 0.98 -1.23
CA GLN A 244 -1.29 1.77 -2.18
C GLN A 244 0.10 2.08 -1.62
N LYS A 245 1.12 2.01 -2.46
CA LYS A 245 2.45 2.52 -2.19
C LYS A 245 2.48 4.01 -2.56
N PHE A 246 2.82 4.85 -1.59
CA PHE A 246 3.07 6.26 -1.83
C PHE A 246 4.54 6.49 -2.19
N THR A 247 4.79 7.53 -2.99
CA THR A 247 6.15 7.98 -3.33
C THR A 247 6.86 8.53 -2.09
N GLN A 248 6.12 9.25 -1.24
CA GLN A 248 6.58 9.82 0.01
C GLN A 248 5.40 9.80 1.00
N ARG A 249 5.71 9.82 2.30
CA ARG A 249 4.71 9.70 3.39
C ARG A 249 3.99 8.34 3.35
N GLY A 250 2.98 8.16 4.21
CA GLY A 250 2.40 6.84 4.50
C GLY A 250 3.06 6.20 5.71
N ILE A 251 2.63 4.98 6.02
CA ILE A 251 3.05 4.27 7.24
C ILE A 251 3.69 2.95 6.87
N ASP A 252 4.68 2.53 7.65
CA ASP A 252 5.28 1.22 7.53
C ASP A 252 4.25 0.13 7.87
N PHE A 253 4.14 -0.84 6.98
CA PHE A 253 3.20 -1.94 7.06
C PHE A 253 3.96 -3.27 7.05
N TYR A 254 3.66 -4.14 8.02
CA TYR A 254 4.42 -5.35 8.28
C TYR A 254 3.57 -6.57 7.92
N ILE A 255 3.88 -7.20 6.78
CA ILE A 255 3.15 -8.37 6.30
C ILE A 255 3.72 -9.64 6.93
N ARG A 256 2.88 -10.47 7.54
CA ARG A 256 3.29 -11.76 8.11
C ARG A 256 3.56 -12.73 6.98
N LEU A 257 4.70 -13.42 7.02
CA LEU A 257 5.13 -14.43 6.05
C LEU A 257 5.72 -15.65 6.77
N ALA A 258 5.69 -16.81 6.12
CA ALA A 258 6.41 -17.97 6.61
C ALA A 258 7.92 -17.70 6.64
N ARG A 259 8.65 -18.26 7.61
CA ARG A 259 10.09 -18.02 7.79
C ARG A 259 10.92 -18.24 6.53
N SER A 260 10.55 -19.26 5.74
CA SER A 260 11.21 -19.63 4.49
C SER A 260 11.19 -18.54 3.42
N GLU A 261 10.26 -17.59 3.50
CA GLU A 261 10.13 -16.49 2.54
C GLU A 261 10.89 -15.23 2.97
N ILE A 262 11.31 -15.16 4.24
CA ILE A 262 12.03 -14.01 4.81
C ILE A 262 13.54 -14.22 4.74
N ASP A 263 14.00 -15.44 5.03
CA ASP A 263 15.42 -15.82 4.94
C ASP A 263 15.58 -17.05 4.02
N PRO A 264 15.46 -16.87 2.70
CA PRO A 264 15.55 -17.97 1.74
C PRO A 264 16.94 -18.64 1.72
N ALA A 265 17.97 -18.00 2.31
CA ALA A 265 19.31 -18.57 2.43
C ALA A 265 19.42 -19.65 3.52
N ARG A 266 18.50 -19.67 4.50
CA ARG A 266 18.45 -20.70 5.56
C ARG A 266 17.66 -21.95 5.16
N THR A 267 16.76 -21.84 4.19
CA THR A 267 16.17 -23.03 3.57
C THR A 267 17.20 -23.68 2.67
N ASN A 268 17.79 -24.80 3.12
CA ASN A 268 18.60 -25.71 2.31
C ASN A 268 17.85 -26.36 1.12
N ASN A 269 16.80 -25.73 0.60
CA ASN A 269 16.29 -25.99 -0.72
C ASN A 269 16.96 -25.01 -1.66
N LYS A 270 18.01 -25.52 -2.32
CA LYS A 270 18.74 -24.88 -3.42
C LYS A 270 17.81 -23.95 -4.21
N PRO A 271 18.23 -22.69 -4.48
CA PRO A 271 17.49 -21.85 -5.41
C PRO A 271 17.34 -22.66 -6.69
N HIS A 272 16.09 -22.74 -7.17
CA HIS A 272 15.74 -23.38 -8.42
C HIS A 272 16.77 -22.95 -9.46
N GLY A 273 17.64 -23.89 -9.80
CA GLY A 273 18.92 -23.56 -10.41
C GLY A 273 18.67 -22.81 -11.70
N LEU A 274 19.42 -21.73 -11.88
CA LEU A 274 19.87 -21.29 -13.20
C LEU A 274 20.14 -22.56 -14.01
N SER A 275 19.35 -22.80 -15.07
CA SER A 275 19.24 -24.10 -15.72
C SER A 275 20.63 -24.70 -15.93
N LYS A 276 20.80 -26.01 -15.75
CA LYS A 276 22.10 -26.71 -15.91
C LYS A 276 22.87 -26.27 -17.17
N ASN A 277 22.13 -25.82 -18.19
CA ASN A 277 22.62 -25.29 -19.44
C ASN A 277 23.41 -23.97 -19.30
N VAL A 278 23.01 -23.03 -18.43
CA VAL A 278 23.71 -21.73 -18.29
C VAL A 278 25.04 -21.89 -17.55
N LYS A 279 25.10 -22.75 -16.51
CA LYS A 279 26.38 -23.05 -15.83
C LYS A 279 27.38 -23.72 -16.77
N LEU A 280 26.91 -24.63 -17.63
CA LEU A 280 27.76 -25.27 -18.64
C LEU A 280 28.28 -24.26 -19.67
N VAL A 281 27.43 -23.33 -20.11
CA VAL A 281 27.81 -22.26 -21.06
C VAL A 281 28.89 -21.34 -20.47
N ILE A 282 28.77 -20.95 -19.20
CA ILE A 282 29.78 -20.09 -18.54
C ILE A 282 31.12 -20.82 -18.44
N VAL A 283 31.13 -22.10 -18.05
CA VAL A 283 32.35 -22.91 -17.97
C VAL A 283 33.03 -23.06 -19.33
N ILE A 284 32.25 -23.34 -20.39
CA ILE A 284 32.78 -23.45 -21.76
C ILE A 284 33.35 -22.11 -22.22
N ALA A 285 32.66 -20.99 -21.97
CA ALA A 285 33.11 -19.66 -22.36
C ALA A 285 34.46 -19.29 -21.70
N VAL A 286 34.62 -19.61 -20.41
CA VAL A 286 35.88 -19.36 -19.68
C VAL A 286 37.03 -20.24 -20.22
N LEU A 287 36.76 -21.50 -20.54
CA LEU A 287 37.76 -22.40 -21.12
C LEU A 287 38.20 -21.95 -22.52
N VAL A 288 37.27 -21.50 -23.36
CA VAL A 288 37.59 -20.98 -24.69
C VAL A 288 38.39 -19.68 -24.60
N ALA A 289 38.00 -18.78 -23.68
CA ALA A 289 38.73 -17.51 -23.49
C ALA A 289 40.18 -17.74 -23.02
N THR A 290 40.39 -18.67 -22.08
CA THR A 290 41.74 -18.99 -21.58
C THR A 290 42.63 -19.65 -22.64
N LEU A 291 42.06 -20.53 -23.48
CA LEU A 291 42.74 -21.08 -24.64
C LEU A 291 43.10 -20.01 -25.67
N ALA A 292 42.19 -19.08 -25.98
CA ALA A 292 42.48 -18.00 -26.91
C ALA A 292 43.61 -17.08 -26.41
N ILE A 293 43.57 -16.71 -25.12
CA ILE A 293 44.61 -15.85 -24.51
C ILE A 293 45.97 -16.54 -24.52
N SER A 294 46.04 -17.83 -24.17
CA SER A 294 47.30 -18.58 -24.15
C SER A 294 47.90 -18.74 -25.55
N ILE A 295 47.08 -18.95 -26.58
CA ILE A 295 47.52 -19.00 -27.98
C ILE A 295 48.05 -17.62 -28.43
N CYS A 296 47.34 -16.53 -28.12
CA CYS A 296 47.80 -15.18 -28.43
C CYS A 296 49.14 -14.87 -27.75
N MET A 297 49.29 -15.22 -26.48
CA MET A 297 50.55 -15.05 -25.74
C MET A 297 51.70 -15.85 -26.36
N TYR A 298 51.44 -17.09 -26.81
CA TYR A 298 52.45 -17.90 -27.49
C TYR A 298 52.91 -17.28 -28.82
N PHE A 299 51.98 -16.80 -29.64
CA PHE A 299 52.32 -16.15 -30.90
C PHE A 299 53.05 -14.81 -30.70
N LEU A 300 52.63 -14.01 -29.71
CA LEU A 300 53.33 -12.79 -29.31
C LEU A 300 54.76 -13.10 -28.86
N TRP A 301 54.95 -14.13 -28.04
CA TRP A 301 56.28 -14.55 -27.58
C TRP A 301 57.16 -15.05 -28.73
N LYS A 302 56.61 -15.84 -29.65
CA LYS A 302 57.32 -16.34 -30.84
C LYS A 302 57.67 -15.22 -31.84
N TRP A 303 56.84 -14.18 -31.91
CA TRP A 303 57.13 -13.00 -32.73
C TRP A 303 58.26 -12.15 -32.11
N LEU A 304 58.22 -11.94 -30.79
CA LEU A 304 59.27 -11.22 -30.06
C LEU A 304 60.63 -11.92 -30.10
N THR A 305 60.68 -13.25 -30.10
CA THR A 305 61.94 -14.00 -30.21
C THR A 305 62.52 -14.06 -31.63
N LYS A 306 61.71 -13.78 -32.66
CA LYS A 306 62.16 -13.71 -34.06
C LYS A 306 62.71 -12.33 -34.46
N GLN A 307 62.47 -11.30 -33.65
CA GLN A 307 62.99 -9.94 -33.85
C GLN A 307 64.26 -9.62 -33.03
N ARG A 308 64.86 -10.63 -32.41
CA ARG A 308 66.12 -10.54 -31.65
C ARG A 308 67.20 -11.35 -32.34
#